data_AF-A0A1C6C109-F1
#
_entry.id   AF-A0A1C6C109-F1
#
_cell.length_a   1.000
_cell.length_b   1.000
_cell.length_c   1.000
_cell.angle_alpha   90.00
_cell.angle_beta   90.00
_cell.angle_gamma   90.00
#
_symmetry.space_group_name_H-M   'P 1'
#
loop_
_entity.id
_entity.type
_entity.pdbx_description
1 polymer ?
#
loop_
_entity_poly.entity_id
_entity_poly.type
_entity_poly.pdbx_seq_one_letter_code
_entity_poly.pdbx_strand_id
1 'polypeptide(L)'
;MTFVYAPTFEMYAKNMGQLMMEKITNADMLVFNRCTPELRDALRKRNLRMVNRRADIYLEMEDGTSEDYLTGDECPFDLSQDLIDVPDDDFGVWYVDVMDHPDRWAGKMVHMKLIMCHSKKYPGIHCPGRFVMTCCENDIQFMGLIAKGMNLNQYQNRDWVEVTGRMAVEKHAAYKGKGPVMHVISIGPCEKPQQEVVTF
;
A
#
# COMPACT_ATOMS: atom_id res chain seq x y z
N MET A 1 0.60 21.03 -11.55
CA MET A 1 2.08 20.98 -11.38
C MET A 1 2.47 21.94 -10.26
N THR A 2 3.30 21.50 -9.32
CA THR A 2 3.74 22.24 -8.13
C THR A 2 5.26 22.10 -7.98
N PHE A 3 5.97 23.21 -7.80
CA PHE A 3 7.41 23.21 -7.49
C PHE A 3 7.62 23.50 -6.00
N VAL A 4 8.45 22.71 -5.35
CA VAL A 4 8.82 22.87 -3.95
C VAL A 4 10.32 23.04 -3.85
N TYR A 5 10.74 24.12 -3.19
CA TYR A 5 12.14 24.30 -2.86
C TYR A 5 12.55 23.35 -1.74
N ALA A 6 13.25 22.27 -2.11
CA ALA A 6 13.52 21.13 -1.22
C ALA A 6 14.16 21.53 0.11
N PRO A 7 15.16 22.44 0.18
CA PRO A 7 15.78 22.84 1.43
C PRO A 7 14.83 23.49 2.45
N THR A 8 13.69 24.01 2.00
CA THR A 8 12.69 24.65 2.88
C THR A 8 11.49 23.76 3.18
N PHE A 9 11.35 22.62 2.50
CA PHE A 9 10.17 21.77 2.58
C PHE A 9 9.85 21.37 4.03
N GLU A 10 10.82 20.87 4.79
CA GLU A 10 10.60 20.41 6.16
C GLU A 10 10.10 21.54 7.08
N MET A 11 10.66 22.74 6.92
CA MET A 11 10.26 23.91 7.70
C MET A 11 8.80 24.30 7.39
N TYR A 12 8.41 24.28 6.12
CA TYR A 12 7.01 24.53 5.73
C TYR A 12 6.07 23.40 6.14
N ALA A 13 6.47 22.14 5.98
CA ALA A 13 5.66 20.99 6.40
C ALA A 13 5.41 21.00 7.91
N LYS A 14 6.38 21.45 8.71
CA LYS A 14 6.26 21.54 10.17
C LYS A 14 5.40 22.73 10.63
N ASN A 15 5.57 23.91 10.02
CA ASN A 15 4.95 25.15 10.51
C ASN A 15 3.66 25.54 9.75
N MET A 16 3.51 25.06 8.51
CA MET A 16 2.40 25.35 7.60
C MET A 16 1.88 24.04 6.97
N GLY A 17 1.83 22.97 7.77
CA GLY A 17 1.52 21.62 7.30
C GLY A 17 0.23 21.54 6.50
N GLN A 18 -0.85 22.17 6.97
CA GLN A 18 -2.14 22.15 6.26
C GLN A 18 -2.05 22.73 4.84
N LEU A 19 -1.43 23.91 4.68
CA LEU A 19 -1.26 24.55 3.38
C LEU A 19 -0.32 23.73 2.49
N MET A 20 0.79 23.23 3.04
CA MET A 20 1.73 22.41 2.28
C MET A 20 1.09 21.11 1.79
N MET A 21 0.34 20.42 2.66
CA MET A 21 -0.38 19.20 2.28
C MET A 21 -1.45 19.49 1.22
N GLU A 22 -2.20 20.59 1.35
CA GLU A 22 -3.16 21.00 0.33
C GLU A 22 -2.50 21.18 -1.06
N LYS A 23 -1.31 21.79 -1.12
CA LYS A 23 -0.58 21.97 -2.39
C LYS A 23 0.01 20.67 -2.93
N ILE A 24 0.42 19.77 -2.05
CA ILE A 24 0.92 18.45 -2.44
C ILE A 24 -0.22 17.58 -2.95
N THR A 25 -1.31 17.43 -2.21
CA THR A 25 -2.44 16.53 -2.55
C THR A 25 -3.16 16.91 -3.84
N ASN A 26 -3.21 18.20 -4.20
CA ASN A 26 -3.91 18.67 -5.40
C ASN A 26 -3.02 18.74 -6.66
N ALA A 27 -1.75 18.35 -6.57
CA ALA A 27 -0.83 18.44 -7.71
C ALA A 27 -0.92 17.20 -8.62
N ASP A 28 -1.01 17.37 -9.93
CA ASP A 28 -0.80 16.25 -10.87
C ASP A 28 0.69 15.95 -11.10
N MET A 29 1.56 16.90 -10.80
CA MET A 29 3.01 16.75 -10.86
C MET A 29 3.66 17.56 -9.75
N LEU A 30 4.61 16.97 -9.04
CA LEU A 30 5.33 17.58 -7.93
C LEU A 30 6.83 17.51 -8.19
N VAL A 31 7.53 18.66 -8.17
CA VAL A 31 8.98 18.71 -8.38
C VAL A 31 9.63 19.31 -7.15
N PHE A 32 10.49 18.55 -6.49
CA PHE A 32 11.39 19.06 -5.46
C PHE A 32 12.69 19.49 -6.10
N ASN A 33 12.98 20.78 -6.13
CA ASN A 33 14.19 21.29 -6.76
C ASN A 33 15.31 21.59 -5.75
N ARG A 34 16.55 21.60 -6.28
CA ARG A 34 17.78 21.81 -5.51
C ARG A 34 17.94 20.77 -4.40
N CYS A 35 17.69 19.50 -4.73
CA CYS A 35 17.93 18.39 -3.83
C CYS A 35 19.43 18.11 -3.71
N THR A 36 19.93 18.04 -2.48
CA THR A 36 21.19 17.35 -2.19
C THR A 36 20.91 15.85 -2.05
N PRO A 37 21.93 14.96 -2.12
CA PRO A 37 21.73 13.52 -1.89
C PRO A 37 21.03 13.22 -0.55
N GLU A 38 21.36 13.96 0.51
CA GLU A 38 20.76 13.79 1.83
C GLU A 38 19.29 14.23 1.85
N LEU A 39 18.96 15.38 1.23
CA LEU A 39 17.59 15.86 1.13
C LEU A 39 16.73 14.91 0.31
N ARG A 40 17.28 14.39 -0.79
CA ARG A 40 16.63 13.39 -1.63
C ARG A 40 16.25 12.15 -0.81
N ASP A 41 17.21 11.58 -0.09
CA ASP A 41 16.99 10.38 0.71
C ASP A 41 16.01 10.65 1.88
N ALA A 42 16.00 11.87 2.43
CA ALA A 42 15.03 12.28 3.44
C ALA A 42 13.61 12.44 2.87
N LEU A 43 13.48 12.99 1.66
CA LEU A 43 12.20 13.11 0.97
C LEU A 43 11.58 11.75 0.66
N ARG A 44 12.38 10.79 0.18
CA ARG A 44 11.93 9.41 -0.11
C ARG A 44 11.31 8.71 1.11
N LYS A 45 11.84 8.98 2.31
CA LYS A 45 11.32 8.43 3.57
C LYS A 45 9.99 9.03 4.02
N ARG A 46 9.48 10.09 3.38
CA ARG A 46 8.25 10.81 3.79
C ARG A 46 6.98 10.22 3.19
N ASN A 47 7.06 9.12 2.43
CA ASN A 47 5.92 8.45 1.78
C ASN A 47 5.00 9.43 1.04
N LEU A 48 5.57 10.42 0.33
CA LEU A 48 4.80 11.44 -0.38
C LEU A 48 3.85 10.85 -1.43
N ARG A 49 4.15 9.64 -1.92
CA ARG A 49 3.25 8.87 -2.77
C ARG A 49 1.91 8.54 -2.11
N MET A 50 1.91 8.26 -0.80
CA MET A 50 0.66 8.03 -0.06
C MET A 50 -0.13 9.32 0.15
N VAL A 51 0.58 10.46 0.25
CA VAL A 51 -0.04 11.78 0.38
C VAL A 51 -0.68 12.22 -0.93
N ASN A 52 -0.08 11.88 -2.07
CA ASN A 52 -0.65 12.11 -3.39
C ASN A 52 -0.32 10.95 -4.35
N ARG A 53 -1.31 10.07 -4.54
CA ARG A 53 -1.20 8.88 -5.40
C ARG A 53 -1.28 9.20 -6.89
N ARG A 54 -1.74 10.40 -7.26
CA ARG A 54 -1.93 10.80 -8.66
C ARG A 54 -0.75 11.56 -9.21
N ALA A 55 0.04 12.21 -8.35
CA ALA A 55 1.18 12.99 -8.77
C ALA A 55 2.31 12.12 -9.32
N ASP A 56 2.84 12.55 -10.46
CA ASP A 56 4.21 12.24 -10.85
C ASP A 56 5.16 13.11 -10.00
N ILE A 57 6.07 12.49 -9.26
CA ILE A 57 6.97 13.20 -8.34
C ILE A 57 8.41 13.08 -8.82
N TYR A 58 9.08 14.22 -8.99
CA TYR A 58 10.46 14.31 -9.46
C TYR A 58 11.36 15.00 -8.42
N LEU A 59 12.60 14.56 -8.35
CA LEU A 59 13.66 15.13 -7.53
C LEU A 59 14.72 15.73 -8.45
N GLU A 60 14.75 17.07 -8.55
CA GLU A 60 15.75 17.81 -9.34
C GLU A 60 16.93 18.18 -8.42
N MET A 61 18.11 17.74 -8.82
CA MET A 61 19.38 17.96 -8.14
C MET A 61 19.91 19.39 -8.36
N GLU A 62 20.97 19.76 -7.64
CA GLU A 62 21.61 21.08 -7.79
C GLU A 62 22.32 21.27 -9.15
N ASP A 63 22.76 20.18 -9.78
CA ASP A 63 23.43 20.19 -11.09
C ASP A 63 22.45 20.22 -12.28
N GLY A 64 21.15 20.26 -12.01
CA GLY A 64 20.09 20.27 -13.01
C GLY A 64 19.70 18.89 -13.55
N THR A 65 20.30 17.81 -13.05
CA THR A 65 19.79 16.46 -13.30
C THR A 65 18.51 16.21 -12.49
N SER A 66 17.69 15.27 -12.95
CA SER A 66 16.46 14.91 -12.27
C SER A 66 16.29 13.39 -12.25
N GLU A 67 15.72 12.88 -11.18
CA GLU A 67 15.32 11.49 -11.06
C GLU A 67 13.89 11.36 -10.53
N ASP A 68 13.25 10.24 -10.84
CA ASP A 68 11.93 9.92 -10.31
C ASP A 68 12.02 9.74 -8.79
N TYR A 69 11.01 10.24 -8.09
CA TYR A 69 10.90 10.06 -6.64
C TYR A 69 10.89 8.58 -6.29
N LEU A 70 10.01 7.81 -6.94
CA LEU A 70 9.88 6.37 -6.78
C LEU A 70 10.91 5.66 -7.66
N THR A 71 11.89 5.04 -7.02
CA THR A 71 12.85 4.15 -7.70
C THR A 71 12.32 2.73 -7.92
N GLY A 72 11.13 2.43 -7.40
CA GLY A 72 10.55 1.09 -7.33
C GLY A 72 10.98 0.29 -6.10
N ASP A 73 12.05 0.72 -5.41
CA ASP A 73 12.55 0.05 -4.21
C ASP A 73 12.01 0.64 -2.91
N GLU A 74 11.28 1.75 -2.92
CA GLU A 74 10.76 2.37 -1.70
C GLU A 74 9.44 1.73 -1.27
N CYS A 75 9.32 1.39 0.01
CA CYS A 75 8.04 0.93 0.55
C CYS A 75 7.10 2.13 0.72
N PRO A 76 5.86 2.09 0.19
CA PRO A 76 4.92 3.18 0.31
C PRO A 76 4.33 3.31 1.73
N PHE A 77 4.46 2.29 2.58
CA PHE A 77 3.91 2.29 3.93
C PHE A 77 4.99 2.57 4.99
N ASP A 78 4.58 3.20 6.09
CA ASP A 78 5.43 3.34 7.27
C ASP A 78 5.43 2.02 8.06
N LEU A 79 6.48 1.23 7.85
CA LEU A 79 6.62 -0.08 8.50
C LEU A 79 7.13 -0.01 9.94
N SER A 80 7.35 1.19 10.51
CA SER A 80 7.82 1.34 11.90
C SER A 80 6.71 1.11 12.94
N GLN A 81 5.45 1.13 12.51
CA GLN A 81 4.27 0.99 13.35
C GLN A 81 4.13 -0.44 13.89
N ASP A 82 3.63 -0.56 15.13
CA ASP A 82 3.34 -1.85 15.76
C ASP A 82 2.20 -2.60 15.04
N LEU A 83 1.19 -1.86 14.58
CA LEU A 83 0.07 -2.33 13.77
C LEU A 83 -0.11 -1.38 12.59
N ILE A 84 0.07 -1.90 11.38
CA ILE A 84 -0.07 -1.13 10.16
C ILE A 84 -1.52 -1.24 9.70
N ASP A 85 -2.26 -0.15 9.85
CA ASP A 85 -3.59 -0.04 9.26
C ASP A 85 -3.45 0.20 7.75
N VAL A 86 -4.10 -0.63 6.94
CA VAL A 86 -4.14 -0.49 5.48
C VAL A 86 -5.53 0.03 5.11
N PRO A 87 -5.65 1.32 4.77
CA PRO A 87 -6.92 1.92 4.37
C PRO A 87 -7.52 1.21 3.15
N ASP A 88 -8.86 1.27 3.03
CA ASP A 88 -9.60 0.63 1.94
C ASP A 88 -9.08 1.03 0.55
N ASP A 89 -8.79 2.33 0.37
CA ASP A 89 -8.31 2.86 -0.90
C ASP A 89 -6.83 2.53 -1.16
N ASP A 90 -6.07 2.14 -0.13
CA ASP A 90 -4.64 1.82 -0.20
C ASP A 90 -4.36 0.33 -0.42
N PHE A 91 -5.39 -0.52 -0.38
CA PHE A 91 -5.23 -1.96 -0.53
C PHE A 91 -4.50 -2.34 -1.82
N GLY A 92 -4.78 -1.68 -2.94
CA GLY A 92 -4.14 -1.97 -4.23
C GLY A 92 -2.63 -1.73 -4.19
N VAL A 93 -2.21 -0.61 -3.61
CA VAL A 93 -0.79 -0.25 -3.42
C VAL A 93 -0.12 -1.24 -2.47
N TRP A 94 -0.79 -1.56 -1.36
CA TRP A 94 -0.32 -2.55 -0.40
C TRP A 94 -0.13 -3.93 -1.03
N TYR A 95 -1.10 -4.38 -1.81
CA TYR A 95 -1.09 -5.70 -2.44
C TYR A 95 0.08 -5.85 -3.41
N VAL A 96 0.38 -4.82 -4.21
CA VAL A 96 1.55 -4.82 -5.11
C VAL A 96 2.83 -4.90 -4.29
N ASP A 97 3.01 -4.02 -3.30
CA ASP A 97 4.24 -3.96 -2.50
C ASP A 97 4.50 -5.26 -1.71
N VAL A 98 3.46 -5.87 -1.11
CA VAL A 98 3.62 -7.12 -0.36
C VAL A 98 3.90 -8.33 -1.26
N MET A 99 3.44 -8.29 -2.51
CA MET A 99 3.71 -9.34 -3.50
C MET A 99 5.12 -9.22 -4.08
N ASP A 100 5.58 -8.00 -4.37
CA ASP A 100 6.91 -7.74 -4.93
C ASP A 100 8.02 -7.79 -3.87
N HIS A 101 7.73 -7.35 -2.65
CA HIS A 101 8.69 -7.28 -1.54
C HIS A 101 8.19 -7.97 -0.26
N PRO A 102 7.85 -9.28 -0.30
CA PRO A 102 7.25 -9.99 0.83
C PRO A 102 8.15 -10.02 2.08
N ASP A 103 9.47 -10.00 1.91
CA ASP A 103 10.43 -10.01 3.03
C ASP A 103 10.35 -8.74 3.90
N ARG A 104 9.95 -7.60 3.35
CA ARG A 104 9.78 -6.34 4.11
C ARG A 104 8.60 -6.39 5.07
N TRP A 105 7.57 -7.14 4.69
CA TRP A 105 6.36 -7.35 5.48
C TRP A 105 6.51 -8.50 6.47
N ALA A 106 7.54 -9.33 6.35
CA ALA A 106 7.74 -10.48 7.21
C ALA A 106 7.74 -10.09 8.69
N GLY A 107 6.81 -10.68 9.45
CA GLY A 107 6.64 -10.43 10.88
C GLY A 107 5.81 -9.21 11.24
N LYS A 108 5.45 -8.34 10.28
CA LYS A 108 4.61 -7.15 10.51
C LYS A 108 3.16 -7.52 10.77
N MET A 109 2.51 -6.72 11.60
CA MET A 109 1.08 -6.80 11.87
C MET A 109 0.35 -5.84 10.95
N VAL A 110 -0.68 -6.34 10.27
CA VAL A 110 -1.53 -5.55 9.37
C VAL A 110 -2.99 -5.66 9.77
N HIS A 111 -3.72 -4.56 9.59
CA HIS A 111 -5.16 -4.45 9.78
C HIS A 111 -5.82 -3.95 8.49
N MET A 112 -6.90 -4.61 8.05
CA MET A 112 -7.62 -4.23 6.82
C MET A 112 -9.00 -4.88 6.70
N LYS A 113 -9.86 -4.28 5.88
CA LYS A 113 -11.15 -4.84 5.46
C LYS A 113 -11.05 -5.56 4.13
N LEU A 114 -11.47 -6.81 4.12
CA LEU A 114 -11.32 -7.73 3.00
C LEU A 114 -12.64 -8.45 2.70
N ILE A 115 -12.69 -9.04 1.51
CA ILE A 115 -13.72 -9.97 1.07
C ILE A 115 -13.16 -11.37 1.20
N MET A 116 -13.86 -12.25 1.92
CA MET A 116 -13.49 -13.65 2.02
C MET A 116 -13.73 -14.37 0.69
N CYS A 117 -12.70 -15.07 0.22
CA CYS A 117 -12.79 -15.99 -0.92
C CYS A 117 -12.11 -17.32 -0.59
N HIS A 118 -12.69 -18.41 -1.06
CA HIS A 118 -12.15 -19.77 -0.91
C HIS A 118 -11.64 -20.27 -2.25
N SER A 119 -10.41 -20.75 -2.29
CA SER A 119 -9.81 -21.21 -3.54
C SER A 119 -10.51 -22.49 -4.03
N LYS A 120 -11.07 -22.45 -5.24
CA LYS A 120 -11.58 -23.65 -5.92
C LYS A 120 -10.45 -24.59 -6.37
N LYS A 121 -9.29 -24.01 -6.70
CA LYS A 121 -8.12 -24.75 -7.20
C LYS A 121 -7.35 -25.45 -6.07
N TYR A 122 -7.34 -24.85 -4.89
CA TYR A 122 -6.68 -25.39 -3.71
C TYR A 122 -7.68 -25.49 -2.55
N PRO A 123 -8.40 -26.63 -2.44
CA PRO A 123 -9.39 -26.82 -1.37
C PRO A 123 -8.80 -26.61 0.02
N GLY A 124 -9.56 -25.95 0.90
CA GLY A 124 -9.12 -25.61 2.26
C GLY A 124 -8.24 -24.36 2.34
N ILE A 125 -7.98 -23.68 1.22
CA ILE A 125 -7.25 -22.41 1.20
C ILE A 125 -8.23 -21.24 1.19
N HIS A 126 -8.03 -20.38 2.17
CA HIS A 126 -8.72 -19.11 2.33
C HIS A 126 -7.86 -18.00 1.72
N CYS A 127 -8.48 -17.14 0.92
CA CYS A 127 -7.84 -16.07 0.17
C CYS A 127 -8.61 -14.75 0.36
N PRO A 128 -8.64 -14.15 1.56
CA PRO A 128 -9.24 -12.85 1.73
C PRO A 128 -8.50 -11.80 0.87
N GLY A 129 -9.25 -10.86 0.29
CA GLY A 129 -8.73 -9.91 -0.69
C GLY A 129 -9.73 -8.83 -1.07
N ARG A 130 -9.44 -8.06 -2.11
CA ARG A 130 -10.36 -7.06 -2.67
C ARG A 130 -10.46 -7.19 -4.18
N PHE A 131 -11.55 -6.68 -4.72
CA PHE A 131 -11.64 -6.40 -6.15
C PHE A 131 -10.95 -5.07 -6.44
N VAL A 132 -10.11 -5.06 -7.48
CA VAL A 132 -9.29 -3.92 -7.86
C VAL A 132 -9.48 -3.64 -9.35
N MET A 133 -9.70 -2.37 -9.68
CA MET A 133 -9.86 -1.84 -11.02
C MET A 133 -8.60 -1.07 -11.42
N THR A 134 -7.90 -1.52 -12.45
CA THR A 134 -6.63 -0.90 -12.88
C THR A 134 -6.85 0.26 -13.84
N CYS A 135 -7.84 0.18 -14.74
CA CYS A 135 -8.13 1.27 -15.67
C CYS A 135 -9.62 1.44 -16.00
N CYS A 136 -10.38 0.35 -16.12
CA CYS A 136 -11.81 0.40 -16.39
C CYS A 136 -12.55 -0.79 -15.79
N GLU A 137 -13.88 -0.74 -15.76
CA GLU A 137 -14.73 -1.79 -15.16
C GLU A 137 -14.52 -3.19 -15.76
N ASN A 138 -14.08 -3.27 -17.02
CA ASN A 138 -13.75 -4.55 -17.66
C ASN A 138 -12.49 -5.21 -17.10
N ASP A 139 -11.64 -4.44 -16.42
CA ASP A 139 -10.36 -4.88 -15.86
C ASP A 139 -10.41 -5.04 -14.33
N ILE A 140 -11.60 -5.30 -13.78
CA ILE A 140 -11.77 -5.64 -12.36
C ILE A 140 -11.22 -7.04 -12.11
N GLN A 141 -10.23 -7.14 -11.22
CA GLN A 141 -9.62 -8.40 -10.81
C GLN A 141 -9.67 -8.59 -9.30
N PHE A 142 -9.79 -9.84 -8.87
CA PHE A 142 -9.69 -10.17 -7.44
C PHE A 142 -8.22 -10.34 -7.05
N MET A 143 -7.75 -9.50 -6.14
CA MET A 143 -6.42 -9.54 -5.55
C MET A 143 -6.55 -10.04 -4.12
N GLY A 144 -6.12 -11.28 -3.88
CA GLY A 144 -6.26 -11.93 -2.58
C GLY A 144 -4.99 -12.67 -2.16
N LEU A 145 -4.77 -12.73 -0.86
CA LEU A 145 -3.60 -13.35 -0.25
C LEU A 145 -4.00 -14.61 0.49
N ILE A 146 -3.12 -15.61 0.49
CA ILE A 146 -3.35 -16.83 1.25
C ILE A 146 -3.38 -16.47 2.74
N ALA A 147 -4.48 -16.83 3.39
CA ALA A 147 -4.67 -16.66 4.82
C ALA A 147 -4.67 -18.03 5.51
N LYS A 148 -4.02 -18.07 6.67
CA LYS A 148 -4.02 -19.19 7.61
C LYS A 148 -4.42 -18.68 8.98
N GLY A 149 -5.12 -19.49 9.75
CA GLY A 149 -5.57 -19.10 11.08
C GLY A 149 -6.85 -19.83 11.46
N MET A 150 -7.33 -19.53 12.65
CA MET A 150 -8.58 -20.08 13.16
C MET A 150 -9.79 -19.33 12.58
N ASN A 151 -10.93 -20.01 12.48
CA ASN A 151 -12.23 -19.43 12.14
C ASN A 151 -12.39 -18.87 10.72
N LEU A 152 -11.46 -19.10 9.80
CA LEU A 152 -11.60 -18.64 8.41
C LEU A 152 -12.69 -19.39 7.63
N ASN A 153 -12.96 -20.63 7.99
CA ASN A 153 -13.96 -21.50 7.37
C ASN A 153 -15.42 -21.13 7.72
N GLN A 154 -15.65 -20.27 8.71
CA GLN A 154 -17.00 -19.86 9.12
C GLN A 154 -17.61 -18.80 8.17
N TYR A 155 -16.76 -18.13 7.38
CA TYR A 155 -17.15 -17.09 6.43
C TYR A 155 -17.41 -17.69 5.06
N GLN A 156 -18.47 -17.23 4.39
CA GLN A 156 -18.80 -17.62 3.03
C GLN A 156 -18.03 -16.79 2.01
N ASN A 157 -18.02 -17.26 0.76
CA ASN A 157 -17.49 -16.45 -0.34
C ASN A 157 -18.28 -15.15 -0.43
N ARG A 158 -17.57 -14.02 -0.56
CA ARG A 158 -18.09 -12.64 -0.62
C ARG A 158 -18.49 -12.02 0.72
N ASP A 159 -18.26 -12.68 1.84
CA ASP A 159 -18.45 -12.05 3.15
C ASP A 159 -17.39 -10.96 3.38
N TRP A 160 -17.84 -9.80 3.85
CA TRP A 160 -16.95 -8.73 4.30
C TRP A 160 -16.43 -9.04 5.69
N VAL A 161 -15.10 -9.00 5.81
CA VAL A 161 -14.38 -9.34 7.03
C VAL A 161 -13.33 -8.28 7.34
N GLU A 162 -13.24 -7.89 8.59
CA GLU A 162 -12.15 -7.07 9.12
C GLU A 162 -11.13 -8.01 9.76
N VAL A 163 -9.88 -7.90 9.31
CA VAL A 163 -8.83 -8.87 9.60
C VAL A 163 -7.64 -8.16 10.22
N THR A 164 -7.16 -8.70 11.34
CA THR A 164 -5.83 -8.41 11.88
C THR A 164 -4.97 -9.65 11.71
N GLY A 165 -3.84 -9.52 11.03
CA GLY A 165 -2.96 -10.65 10.73
C GLY A 165 -1.48 -10.30 10.80
N ARG A 166 -0.67 -11.33 11.08
CA ARG A 166 0.79 -11.24 10.97
C ARG A 166 1.23 -11.74 9.61
N MET A 167 1.98 -10.94 8.89
CA MET A 167 2.52 -11.32 7.58
C MET A 167 3.72 -12.25 7.73
N ALA A 168 3.83 -13.25 6.87
CA ALA A 168 4.93 -14.19 6.81
C ALA A 168 5.29 -14.51 5.35
N VAL A 169 6.49 -15.04 5.13
CA VAL A 169 6.95 -15.48 3.81
C VAL A 169 7.04 -16.99 3.82
N GLU A 170 6.19 -17.65 3.02
CA GLU A 170 6.07 -19.10 3.04
C GLU A 170 6.07 -19.71 1.65
N LYS A 171 6.53 -20.96 1.57
CA LYS A 171 6.44 -21.74 0.34
C LYS A 171 5.01 -22.23 0.17
N HIS A 172 4.40 -21.89 -0.96
CA HIS A 172 3.06 -22.37 -1.30
C HIS A 172 2.91 -22.65 -2.79
N ALA A 173 2.15 -23.69 -3.14
CA ALA A 173 1.95 -24.11 -4.54
C ALA A 173 1.36 -22.99 -5.42
N ALA A 174 0.54 -22.11 -4.84
CA ALA A 174 -0.04 -20.96 -5.52
C ALA A 174 1.00 -19.92 -5.96
N TYR A 175 2.12 -19.77 -5.22
CA TYR A 175 3.14 -18.75 -5.48
C TYR A 175 4.28 -19.23 -6.37
N LYS A 176 4.28 -20.50 -6.82
CA LYS A 176 5.40 -21.11 -7.57
C LYS A 176 6.77 -20.90 -6.89
N GLY A 177 6.79 -20.81 -5.56
CA GLY A 177 7.95 -20.37 -4.78
C GLY A 177 7.55 -19.98 -3.36
N LYS A 178 8.30 -19.02 -2.80
CA LYS A 178 7.91 -18.32 -1.56
C LYS A 178 7.03 -17.14 -1.91
N GLY A 179 6.02 -16.87 -1.10
CA GLY A 179 5.18 -15.69 -1.23
C GLY A 179 4.57 -15.29 0.11
N PRO A 180 3.91 -14.12 0.15
CA PRO A 180 3.32 -13.60 1.37
C PRO A 180 2.12 -14.45 1.82
N VAL A 181 2.07 -14.78 3.10
CA VAL A 181 0.95 -15.48 3.75
C VAL A 181 0.54 -14.68 4.97
N MET A 182 -0.77 -14.48 5.12
CA MET A 182 -1.36 -13.78 6.26
C MET A 182 -1.74 -14.79 7.35
N HIS A 183 -1.10 -14.71 8.51
CA HIS A 183 -1.50 -15.44 9.71
C HIS A 183 -2.53 -14.63 10.48
N VAL A 184 -3.79 -14.97 10.31
CA VAL A 184 -4.92 -14.26 10.90
C VAL A 184 -4.93 -14.49 12.41
N ILE A 185 -4.87 -13.39 13.15
CA ILE A 185 -4.94 -13.34 14.62
C ILE A 185 -6.36 -13.03 15.07
N SER A 186 -7.02 -12.08 14.41
CA SER A 186 -8.41 -11.70 14.65
C SER A 186 -9.13 -11.52 13.33
N ILE A 187 -10.39 -11.97 13.29
CA ILE A 187 -11.29 -11.79 12.16
C ILE A 187 -12.71 -11.60 12.68
N GLY A 188 -13.41 -10.63 12.11
CA GLY A 188 -14.81 -10.32 12.45
C GLY A 188 -15.59 -9.90 11.21
N PRO A 189 -16.93 -10.07 11.20
CA PRO A 189 -17.76 -9.48 10.15
C PRO A 189 -17.67 -7.95 10.22
N CYS A 190 -17.66 -7.28 9.07
CA CYS A 190 -17.65 -5.82 9.03
C CYS A 190 -18.65 -5.28 7.99
N GLU A 191 -18.96 -4.00 8.09
CA GLU A 191 -19.67 -3.31 7.02
C GLU A 191 -18.80 -3.19 5.78
N LYS A 192 -19.45 -3.18 4.62
CA LYS A 192 -18.77 -2.92 3.36
C LYS A 192 -18.22 -1.49 3.34
N PRO A 193 -17.03 -1.28 2.75
CA PRO A 193 -16.46 0.05 2.58
C PRO A 193 -17.29 0.88 1.59
N GLN A 194 -17.07 2.20 1.60
CA GLN A 194 -17.76 3.12 0.70
C GLN A 194 -17.52 2.77 -0.78
N GLN A 195 -16.30 2.32 -1.11
CA GLN A 195 -15.93 1.79 -2.41
C GLN A 195 -15.63 0.29 -2.31
N GLU A 196 -16.52 -0.54 -2.88
CA GLU A 196 -16.34 -2.00 -2.88
C GLU A 196 -15.17 -2.43 -3.78
N VAL A 197 -14.92 -1.69 -4.86
CA VAL A 197 -13.83 -1.90 -5.81
C VAL A 197 -12.78 -0.82 -5.59
N VAL A 198 -11.55 -1.26 -5.36
CA VAL A 198 -10.38 -0.37 -5.17
C VAL A 198 -9.94 0.13 -6.54
N THR A 199 -9.65 1.42 -6.67
CA THR A 199 -9.11 2.03 -7.90
C THR A 199 -7.65 2.40 -7.72
N PHE A 200 -6.81 2.11 -8.73
CA PHE A 200 -5.42 2.57 -8.78
C PHE A 200 -5.29 4.05 -9.14
#